data_AF-A0A218P0J0-F1
#
_entry.id   AF-A0A218P0J0-F1
#
_cell.length_a   1.000
_cell.length_b   1.000
_cell.length_c   1.000
_cell.angle_alpha   90.00
_cell.angle_beta   90.00
_cell.angle_gamma   90.00
#
_symmetry.space_group_name_H-M   'P 1'
#
loop_
_entity.id
_entity.type
_entity.pdbx_description
1 polymer ?
#
loop_
_entity_poly.entity_id
_entity_poly.type
_entity_poly.pdbx_seq_one_letter_code
_entity_poly.pdbx_strand_id
1 'polypeptide(L)'
;MKYTVLDFISVAIAYGIIAYSTQLLGFYAMLQLMSAPIWKMWVAIIGVGIKFLLQVSIIWFFIRIMLGYTLKTTDISSAFVPLIIAGIFCFVLRFVGYFILTNVYLISLRHILENISMAIGWFLSLYLLGKKISLSPLKKHVVIFGIGLLVYFVLPPI
;
A
#
# COMPACT_ATOMS: atom_id res chain seq x y z
N MET A 1 -28.40 3.18 1.91
CA MET A 1 -27.08 3.85 2.02
C MET A 1 -26.21 3.23 3.14
N LYS A 2 -26.16 1.89 3.26
CA LYS A 2 -25.50 1.17 4.38
C LYS A 2 -24.27 0.33 3.97
N TYR A 3 -24.07 0.08 2.68
CA TYR A 3 -23.00 -0.80 2.17
C TYR A 3 -21.70 -0.07 1.82
N THR A 4 -21.73 1.24 1.60
CA THR A 4 -20.57 2.01 1.11
C THR A 4 -19.35 2.00 2.03
N VAL A 5 -19.54 1.92 3.36
CA VAL A 5 -18.42 1.91 4.33
C VAL A 5 -17.79 0.52 4.43
N LEU A 6 -18.61 -0.53 4.48
CA LEU A 6 -18.14 -1.92 4.50
C LEU A 6 -17.44 -2.31 3.19
N ASP A 7 -17.98 -1.85 2.05
CA ASP A 7 -17.34 -2.03 0.75
C ASP A 7 -16.00 -1.30 0.69
N PHE A 8 -15.92 -0.07 1.21
CA PHE A 8 -14.68 0.69 1.30
C PHE A 8 -13.63 0.00 2.18
N ILE A 9 -14.03 -0.48 3.37
CA ILE A 9 -13.14 -1.21 4.28
C ILE A 9 -12.62 -2.49 3.62
N SER A 10 -13.51 -3.26 2.99
CA SER A 10 -13.15 -4.52 2.33
C SER A 10 -12.18 -4.29 1.17
N VAL A 11 -12.43 -3.26 0.36
CA VAL A 11 -11.53 -2.82 -0.72
C VAL A 11 -10.20 -2.37 -0.13
N ALA A 12 -10.19 -1.49 0.87
CA ALA A 12 -8.95 -1.01 1.48
C ALA A 12 -8.12 -2.19 2.04
N ILE A 13 -8.73 -3.12 2.76
CA ILE A 13 -8.04 -4.30 3.30
C ILE A 13 -7.46 -5.16 2.17
N ALA A 14 -8.24 -5.45 1.13
CA ALA A 14 -7.77 -6.25 0.00
C ALA A 14 -6.55 -5.60 -0.70
N TYR A 15 -6.61 -4.29 -0.91
CA TYR A 15 -5.51 -3.53 -1.50
C TYR A 15 -4.28 -3.47 -0.58
N GLY A 16 -4.49 -3.35 0.74
CA GLY A 16 -3.43 -3.43 1.74
C GLY A 16 -2.73 -4.78 1.72
N ILE A 17 -3.48 -5.88 1.69
CA ILE A 17 -2.91 -7.23 1.61
C ILE A 17 -2.04 -7.40 0.36
N ILE A 18 -2.48 -6.85 -0.79
CA ILE A 18 -1.72 -6.92 -2.04
C ILE A 18 -0.45 -6.06 -1.97
N ALA A 19 -0.58 -4.81 -1.52
CA ALA A 19 0.52 -3.85 -1.45
C ALA A 19 1.62 -4.29 -0.45
N TYR A 20 1.23 -4.96 0.63
CA TYR A 20 2.11 -5.42 1.70
C TYR A 20 2.26 -6.94 1.75
N SER A 21 1.96 -7.61 0.64
CA SER A 21 2.24 -9.04 0.44
C SER A 21 3.70 -9.38 0.80
N THR A 22 4.57 -8.38 0.72
CA THR A 22 5.96 -8.43 1.09
C THR A 22 6.22 -8.76 2.57
N GLN A 23 5.50 -8.13 3.50
CA GLN A 23 5.60 -8.36 4.94
C GLN A 23 5.01 -9.72 5.31
N LEU A 24 3.95 -10.16 4.61
CA LEU A 24 3.33 -11.47 4.81
C LEU A 24 4.27 -12.62 4.44
N LEU A 25 5.02 -12.49 3.34
CA LEU A 25 5.98 -13.51 2.92
C LEU A 25 7.17 -13.62 3.90
N GLY A 26 7.66 -12.49 4.41
CA GLY A 26 8.71 -12.48 5.44
C GLY A 26 8.24 -13.10 6.76
N PHE A 27 7.00 -12.80 7.16
CA PHE A 27 6.38 -13.41 8.33
C PHE A 27 6.18 -14.92 8.16
N TYR A 28 5.78 -15.37 6.97
CA TYR A 28 5.68 -16.80 6.65
C TYR A 28 7.02 -17.52 6.79
N ALA A 29 8.10 -16.96 6.24
CA ALA A 29 9.45 -17.53 6.37
C ALA A 29 9.89 -17.62 7.83
N MET A 30 9.58 -16.61 8.64
CA MET A 30 9.84 -16.62 10.08
C MET A 30 9.05 -17.71 10.81
N LEU A 31 7.76 -17.89 10.50
CA LEU A 31 6.94 -18.97 11.07
C LEU A 31 7.52 -20.35 10.76
N GLN A 32 8.01 -20.55 9.53
CA GLN A 32 8.68 -21.80 9.12
C GLN A 32 9.97 -22.04 9.92
N LEU A 33 10.82 -21.01 10.06
CA LEU A 33 12.05 -21.09 10.87
C LEU A 33 11.76 -21.41 12.34
N MET A 34 10.66 -20.90 12.89
CA MET A 34 10.25 -21.14 14.28
C MET A 34 9.41 -22.41 14.46
N SER A 35 9.18 -23.21 13.41
CA SER A 35 8.26 -24.36 13.43
C SER A 35 6.89 -24.02 14.02
N ALA A 36 6.41 -22.80 13.78
CA ALA A 36 5.18 -22.29 14.34
C ALA A 36 3.97 -22.62 13.44
N PRO A 37 2.76 -22.72 14.01
CA PRO A 37 1.57 -23.03 13.23
C PRO A 37 1.28 -21.98 12.15
N ILE A 38 1.00 -22.45 10.93
CA ILE A 38 0.69 -21.61 9.76
C ILE A 38 -0.52 -20.69 9.99
N TRP A 39 -1.48 -21.08 10.84
CA TRP A 39 -2.65 -20.25 11.15
C TRP A 39 -2.28 -18.86 11.72
N LYS A 40 -1.08 -18.71 12.32
CA LYS A 40 -0.58 -17.42 12.79
C LYS A 40 -0.39 -16.40 11.64
N MET A 41 -0.34 -16.83 10.38
CA MET A 41 -0.38 -15.95 9.20
C MET A 41 -1.57 -15.00 9.21
N TRP A 42 -2.72 -15.42 9.73
CA TRP A 42 -3.91 -14.56 9.82
C TRP A 42 -3.66 -13.29 10.63
N VAL A 43 -2.81 -13.36 11.65
CA VAL A 43 -2.43 -12.20 12.47
C VAL A 43 -1.67 -11.18 11.64
N ALA A 44 -0.72 -11.64 10.81
CA ALA A 44 0.04 -10.76 9.92
C ALA A 44 -0.86 -10.17 8.82
N ILE A 45 -1.76 -10.96 8.23
CA ILE A 45 -2.74 -10.49 7.23
C ILE A 45 -3.61 -9.38 7.81
N ILE A 46 -4.15 -9.59 9.01
CA ILE A 46 -4.99 -8.61 9.69
C ILE A 46 -4.17 -7.36 10.06
N GLY A 47 -2.97 -7.53 10.62
CA GLY A 47 -2.11 -6.41 11.02
C GLY A 47 -1.71 -5.52 9.84
N VAL A 48 -1.35 -6.13 8.71
CA VAL A 48 -1.06 -5.45 7.45
C VAL A 48 -2.29 -4.70 6.91
N GLY A 49 -3.45 -5.37 6.90
CA GLY A 49 -4.71 -4.75 6.47
C GLY A 49 -5.08 -3.53 7.32
N ILE A 50 -4.93 -3.63 8.65
CA ILE A 50 -5.17 -2.53 9.60
C ILE A 50 -4.19 -1.37 9.37
N LYS A 51 -2.88 -1.67 9.20
CA LYS A 51 -1.86 -0.64 8.94
C LYS A 51 -2.20 0.17 7.69
N PHE A 52 -2.59 -0.50 6.61
CA PHE A 52 -2.98 0.19 5.38
C PHE A 52 -4.28 0.97 5.54
N LEU A 53 -5.28 0.39 6.22
CA LEU A 53 -6.54 1.09 6.51
C LEU A 53 -6.30 2.37 7.33
N LEU A 54 -5.36 2.34 8.28
CA LEU A 54 -4.93 3.50 9.04
C LEU A 54 -4.29 4.57 8.13
N GLN A 55 -3.37 4.19 7.24
CA GLN A 55 -2.74 5.12 6.29
C GLN A 55 -3.78 5.82 5.41
N VAL A 56 -4.68 5.05 4.80
CA VAL A 56 -5.73 5.60 3.94
C VAL A 56 -6.68 6.49 4.75
N SER A 57 -7.00 6.11 5.98
CA SER A 57 -7.86 6.91 6.87
C SER A 57 -7.21 8.24 7.25
N ILE A 58 -5.90 8.25 7.52
CA ILE A 58 -5.13 9.48 7.79
C ILE A 58 -5.15 10.38 6.55
N ILE A 59 -4.81 9.83 5.38
CA ILE A 59 -4.83 10.60 4.11
C ILE A 59 -6.22 11.19 3.87
N TRP A 60 -7.26 10.39 4.05
CA TRP A 60 -8.65 10.82 3.89
C TRP A 60 -9.03 11.95 4.86
N PHE A 61 -8.69 11.80 6.13
CA PHE A 61 -8.98 12.80 7.17
C PHE A 61 -8.29 14.13 6.88
N PHE A 62 -7.01 14.10 6.51
CA PHE A 62 -6.27 15.32 6.19
C PHE A 62 -6.78 15.99 4.91
N ILE A 63 -7.13 15.23 3.87
CA ILE A 63 -7.77 15.78 2.66
C ILE A 63 -9.09 16.47 3.04
N ARG A 64 -9.89 15.86 3.91
CA ARG A 64 -11.15 16.45 4.37
C ARG A 64 -10.94 17.76 5.12
N ILE A 65 -9.96 17.85 6.02
CA ILE A 65 -9.69 19.06 6.78
C ILE A 65 -9.07 20.15 5.90
N MET A 66 -8.02 19.83 5.15
CA MET A 66 -7.21 20.82 4.44
C MET A 66 -7.83 21.29 3.14
N LEU A 67 -8.58 20.41 2.46
CA LEU A 67 -9.21 20.70 1.17
C LEU A 67 -10.74 20.86 1.27
N GLY A 68 -11.35 20.57 2.42
CA GLY A 68 -12.81 20.57 2.57
C GLY A 68 -13.50 19.51 1.69
N TYR A 69 -12.75 18.53 1.18
CA TYR A 69 -13.22 17.57 0.19
C TYR A 69 -13.42 16.19 0.80
N THR A 70 -14.56 15.57 0.51
CA THR A 70 -14.83 14.18 0.93
C THR A 70 -14.57 13.26 -0.26
N LEU A 71 -13.54 12.42 -0.16
CA LEU A 71 -13.22 11.43 -1.22
C LEU A 71 -14.38 10.45 -1.41
N LYS A 72 -14.70 10.16 -2.67
CA LYS A 72 -15.64 9.11 -3.04
C LYS A 72 -14.89 7.80 -3.30
N THR A 73 -15.58 6.67 -3.18
CA THR A 73 -15.03 5.33 -3.48
C THR A 73 -14.46 5.22 -4.89
N THR A 74 -15.04 5.96 -5.85
CA THR A 74 -14.57 6.04 -7.24
C THR A 74 -13.22 6.76 -7.40
N ASP A 75 -12.93 7.73 -6.53
CA ASP A 75 -11.66 8.47 -6.58
C ASP A 75 -10.53 7.58 -6.07
N ILE A 76 -10.85 6.82 -5.01
CA ILE A 76 -10.01 5.86 -4.32
C ILE A 76 -9.65 4.70 -5.25
N SER A 77 -10.63 4.00 -5.86
CA SER A 77 -10.35 2.80 -6.66
C SER A 77 -9.33 3.02 -7.77
N SER A 78 -9.42 4.14 -8.49
CA SER A 78 -8.46 4.49 -9.55
C SER A 78 -7.11 4.94 -9.02
N ALA A 79 -7.08 5.60 -7.85
CA ALA A 79 -5.85 6.06 -7.23
C ALA A 79 -5.00 4.90 -6.71
N PHE A 80 -5.58 3.77 -6.32
CA PHE A 80 -4.81 2.63 -5.80
C PHE A 80 -4.30 1.65 -6.85
N VAL A 81 -4.67 1.80 -8.13
CA VAL A 81 -4.19 0.94 -9.22
C VAL A 81 -2.66 0.90 -9.34
N PRO A 82 -1.92 2.02 -9.31
CA PRO A 82 -0.45 2.00 -9.34
C PRO A 82 0.16 1.22 -8.17
N LEU A 83 -0.46 1.29 -6.99
CA LEU A 83 -0.03 0.55 -5.80
C LEU A 83 -0.20 -0.97 -5.97
N ILE A 84 -1.32 -1.41 -6.58
CA ILE A 84 -1.52 -2.82 -6.92
C ILE A 84 -0.44 -3.27 -7.90
N ILE A 85 -0.22 -2.51 -8.98
CA ILE A 85 0.75 -2.89 -10.01
C ILE A 85 2.15 -3.05 -9.39
N ALA A 86 2.55 -2.12 -8.53
CA ALA A 86 3.80 -2.22 -7.77
C ALA A 86 3.83 -3.47 -6.87
N GLY A 87 2.75 -3.75 -6.13
CA GLY A 87 2.63 -4.94 -5.29
C GLY A 87 2.74 -6.25 -6.07
N ILE A 88 2.06 -6.35 -7.22
CA ILE A 88 2.13 -7.51 -8.13
C ILE A 88 3.55 -7.66 -8.69
N PHE A 89 4.17 -6.56 -9.12
CA PHE A 89 5.54 -6.58 -9.62
C PHE A 89 6.52 -7.08 -8.56
N CYS A 90 6.39 -6.60 -7.33
CA CYS A 90 7.18 -7.09 -6.18
C CYS A 90 6.94 -8.58 -5.93
N PHE A 91 5.68 -9.04 -5.99
CA PHE A 91 5.35 -10.46 -5.85
C PHE A 91 6.04 -11.32 -6.93
N VAL A 92 6.02 -10.89 -8.19
CA VAL A 92 6.68 -11.60 -9.30
C VAL A 92 8.20 -11.63 -9.12
N LEU A 93 8.83 -10.49 -8.78
CA LEU A 93 10.27 -10.43 -8.50
C LEU A 93 10.69 -11.39 -7.38
N ARG A 94 9.83 -11.57 -6.37
CA ARG A 94 10.08 -12.50 -5.26
C ARG A 94 9.88 -13.95 -5.64
N PHE A 95 8.85 -14.24 -6.43
CA PHE A 95 8.62 -15.58 -6.95
C PHE A 95 9.84 -16.03 -7.75
N VAL A 96 10.30 -15.20 -8.70
CA VAL A 96 11.55 -15.42 -9.44
C VAL A 96 12.73 -15.55 -8.48
N GLY A 97 12.82 -14.66 -7.48
CA GLY A 97 13.88 -14.68 -6.48
C GLY A 97 13.97 -15.96 -5.66
N TYR A 98 12.84 -16.51 -5.25
CA TYR A 98 12.78 -17.72 -4.42
C TYR A 98 13.30 -18.95 -5.18
N PHE A 99 13.04 -19.06 -6.48
CA PHE A 99 13.46 -20.21 -7.28
C PHE A 99 14.83 -20.05 -7.94
N ILE A 100 15.28 -18.82 -8.22
CA ILE A 100 16.44 -18.56 -9.09
C ILE A 100 17.57 -17.79 -8.37
N LEU A 101 17.26 -16.96 -7.37
CA LEU A 101 18.25 -16.02 -6.79
C LEU A 101 18.77 -16.52 -5.44
N THR A 102 19.72 -17.46 -5.46
CA THR A 102 20.49 -17.88 -4.28
C THR A 102 21.69 -16.97 -3.96
N ASN A 103 22.05 -16.07 -4.88
CA ASN A 103 23.16 -15.14 -4.71
C ASN A 103 22.75 -13.90 -3.89
N VAL A 104 23.51 -13.61 -2.83
CA VAL A 104 23.33 -12.46 -1.91
C VAL A 104 23.23 -11.12 -2.64
N TYR A 105 24.00 -10.93 -3.72
CA TYR A 105 23.97 -9.70 -4.51
C TYR A 105 22.61 -9.52 -5.20
N LEU A 106 22.06 -10.60 -5.75
CA LEU A 106 20.77 -10.57 -6.44
C LEU A 106 19.59 -10.40 -5.48
N ILE A 107 19.71 -10.92 -4.25
CA ILE A 107 18.74 -10.69 -3.17
C ILE A 107 18.70 -9.20 -2.81
N SER A 108 19.86 -8.55 -2.70
CA SER A 108 19.96 -7.12 -2.39
C SER A 108 19.40 -6.26 -3.52
N LEU A 109 19.73 -6.59 -4.77
CA LEU A 109 19.18 -5.92 -5.96
C LEU A 109 17.65 -6.03 -6.02
N ARG A 110 17.10 -7.23 -5.74
CA ARG A 110 15.66 -7.45 -5.65
C ARG A 110 15.00 -6.51 -4.62
N HIS A 111 15.57 -6.42 -3.42
CA HIS A 111 15.04 -5.52 -2.38
C HIS A 111 15.05 -4.05 -2.80
N ILE A 112 16.10 -3.59 -3.48
CA ILE A 112 16.16 -2.22 -4.02
C ILE A 112 15.05 -2.00 -5.06
N LEU A 113 14.88 -2.93 -6.00
CA LEU A 113 13.86 -2.82 -7.05
C LEU A 113 12.43 -2.83 -6.50
N GLU A 114 12.17 -3.64 -5.47
CA GLU A 114 10.89 -3.65 -4.75
C GLU A 114 10.62 -2.31 -4.07
N ASN A 115 11.61 -1.75 -3.38
CA ASN A 115 11.48 -0.46 -2.72
C ASN A 115 11.19 0.67 -3.71
N ILE A 116 11.91 0.68 -4.83
CA ILE A 116 11.69 1.65 -5.92
C ILE A 116 10.29 1.49 -6.50
N SER A 117 9.86 0.26 -6.78
CA SER A 117 8.54 -0.02 -7.36
C SER A 117 7.41 0.43 -6.44
N MET A 118 7.49 0.10 -5.14
CA MET A 118 6.51 0.52 -4.14
C MET A 118 6.47 2.03 -3.95
N ALA A 119 7.63 2.70 -3.93
CA ALA A 119 7.69 4.16 -3.86
C ALA A 119 7.05 4.83 -5.09
N ILE A 120 7.37 4.34 -6.30
CA ILE A 120 6.76 4.83 -7.54
C ILE A 120 5.25 4.62 -7.52
N GLY A 121 4.79 3.41 -7.14
CA GLY A 121 3.37 3.10 -6.98
C GLY A 121 2.68 4.07 -6.03
N TRP A 122 3.29 4.34 -4.87
CA TRP A 122 2.76 5.27 -3.87
C TRP A 122 2.62 6.70 -4.40
N PHE A 123 3.67 7.24 -5.02
CA PHE A 123 3.63 8.61 -5.55
C PHE A 123 2.67 8.76 -6.74
N LEU A 124 2.60 7.76 -7.63
CA LEU A 124 1.61 7.75 -8.71
C LEU A 124 0.18 7.68 -8.15
N SER A 125 -0.03 6.91 -7.08
CA SER A 125 -1.33 6.83 -6.41
C SER A 125 -1.78 8.18 -5.86
N LEU A 126 -0.88 8.92 -5.20
CA LEU A 126 -1.14 10.27 -4.70
C LEU A 126 -1.41 11.27 -5.84
N TYR A 127 -0.64 11.18 -6.93
CA TYR A 127 -0.85 12.03 -8.10
C TYR A 127 -2.22 11.80 -8.74
N LEU A 128 -2.63 10.54 -8.93
CA LEU A 128 -3.95 10.19 -9.47
C LEU A 128 -5.08 10.63 -8.54
N LEU A 129 -4.88 10.48 -7.22
CA LEU A 129 -5.83 10.99 -6.22
C LEU A 129 -6.01 12.51 -6.38
N GLY A 130 -4.91 13.25 -6.54
CA GLY A 130 -4.95 14.70 -6.80
C GLY A 130 -5.64 15.08 -8.09
N LYS A 131 -5.45 14.32 -9.17
CA LYS A 131 -6.14 14.57 -10.44
C LYS A 131 -7.67 14.50 -10.30
N LYS A 132 -8.19 13.59 -9.47
CA LYS A 132 -9.64 13.36 -9.29
C LYS A 132 -10.35 14.43 -8.47
N ILE A 133 -9.64 15.14 -7.59
CA ILE A 133 -10.25 16.20 -6.78
C ILE A 133 -10.55 17.44 -7.64
N SER A 134 -11.79 17.92 -7.61
CA SER A 134 -12.31 19.06 -8.38
C SER A 134 -11.97 20.44 -7.79
N LEU A 135 -10.76 20.60 -7.24
CA LEU A 135 -10.25 21.85 -6.65
C LEU A 135 -9.13 22.46 -7.50
N SER A 136 -8.68 23.66 -7.12
CA SER A 136 -7.53 24.34 -7.74
C SER A 136 -6.34 23.37 -7.88
N PRO A 137 -5.75 23.24 -9.09
CA PRO A 137 -4.81 22.18 -9.39
C PRO A 137 -3.52 22.26 -8.58
N LEU A 138 -3.07 23.46 -8.20
CA LEU A 138 -1.83 23.64 -7.44
C LEU A 138 -2.03 23.28 -5.97
N LYS A 139 -3.12 23.75 -5.35
CA LYS A 139 -3.42 23.51 -3.93
C LYS A 139 -3.69 22.02 -3.64
N LYS A 140 -4.39 21.32 -4.54
CA LYS A 140 -4.72 19.90 -4.33
C LYS A 140 -3.50 18.98 -4.38
N HIS A 141 -2.60 19.17 -5.35
CA HIS A 141 -1.42 18.31 -5.48
C HIS A 141 -0.44 18.56 -4.34
N VAL A 142 -0.20 19.81 -3.94
CA VAL A 142 0.70 20.12 -2.82
C VAL A 142 0.21 19.50 -1.52
N VAL A 143 -1.09 19.61 -1.23
CA VAL A 143 -1.66 19.04 0.00
C VAL A 143 -1.60 17.51 -0.02
N ILE A 144 -2.03 16.87 -1.10
CA ILE A 144 -2.07 15.40 -1.20
C ILE A 144 -0.65 14.82 -1.22
N PHE A 145 0.27 15.44 -1.94
CA PHE A 145 1.66 15.00 -1.98
C PHE A 145 2.35 15.21 -0.63
N GLY A 146 2.11 16.35 0.03
CA GLY A 146 2.64 16.62 1.37
C GLY A 146 2.14 15.64 2.42
N ILE A 147 0.83 15.36 2.46
CA ILE A 147 0.25 14.37 3.37
C ILE A 147 0.75 12.97 3.03
N GLY A 148 0.77 12.62 1.75
CA GLY A 148 1.21 11.31 1.31
C GLY A 148 2.70 11.05 1.59
N LEU A 149 3.53 12.08 1.53
CA LEU A 149 4.94 12.03 1.91
C LEU A 149 5.10 11.90 3.43
N LEU A 150 4.31 12.63 4.21
CA LEU A 150 4.26 12.48 5.68
C LEU A 150 3.84 11.06 6.09
N VAL A 151 2.78 10.53 5.49
CA VAL A 151 2.29 9.16 5.76
C VAL A 151 3.33 8.11 5.33
N TYR A 152 4.03 8.32 4.21
CA TYR A 152 5.12 7.45 3.79
C TYR A 152 6.26 7.39 4.83
N PHE A 153 6.62 8.52 5.45
CA PHE A 153 7.69 8.55 6.46
C PHE A 153 7.26 8.02 7.83
N VAL A 154 6.02 8.29 8.26
CA VAL A 154 5.52 7.85 9.58
C VAL A 154 5.09 6.39 9.57
N LEU A 155 4.54 5.92 8.44
CA LEU A 155 4.08 4.55 8.23
C LEU A 155 4.66 4.08 6.89
N PRO A 156 5.94 3.67 6.82
CA PRO A 156 6.52 3.22 5.57
C PRO A 156 5.80 1.98 5.04
N PRO A 157 5.58 1.89 3.72
CA PRO A 157 4.93 0.75 3.09
C PRO A 157 5.76 -0.53 3.09
N ILE A 158 6.97 -0.49 3.64
CA ILE A 158 7.97 -1.57 3.57
C ILE A 158 8.45 -1.86 4.99
#